data_AF-A0A6G0WYU3-F1
#
_entry.id   AF-A0A6G0WYU3-F1
#
_cell.length_a   1.000
_cell.length_b   1.000
_cell.length_c   1.000
_cell.angle_alpha   90.00
_cell.angle_beta   90.00
_cell.angle_gamma   90.00
#
_symmetry.space_group_name_H-M   'P 1'
#
loop_
_entity.id
_entity.type
_entity.pdbx_description
1 polymer ?
#
loop_
_entity_poly.entity_id
_entity_poly.type
_entity_poly.pdbx_seq_one_letter_code
_entity_poly.pdbx_strand_id
1 'polypeptide(L)'
;MVDSPDRDEVRRAKRRHRSKINQRKYRAWQRAANVQLEHDVAELDAQTKRLEAHLVALQRGERFHAEVEAVQAYFDLFKLGYDHSERQKAYLRHFLVPTVWWMGQIGIEHVMAQWEAYSASFDAIRLEMCRLDRLYARADEVAVHASILAHLTPTVDSIATLFPSLPFAHKLMDKTLRLPIGFVFVFGATKRVIRLETNIDLTVALMEHLGSVDDVALALEGTRLGQDAKLHT
;
A
#
# COMPACT_ATOMS: atom_id res chain seq x y z
N MET A 1 -65.76 -4.72 71.28
CA MET A 1 -64.94 -3.73 70.57
C MET A 1 -65.08 -4.00 69.08
N VAL A 2 -65.96 -3.25 68.41
CA VAL A 2 -66.31 -3.44 67.00
C VAL A 2 -65.43 -2.51 66.18
N ASP A 3 -64.58 -3.09 65.32
CA ASP A 3 -63.67 -2.37 64.45
C ASP A 3 -64.44 -1.59 63.37
N SER A 4 -64.00 -0.37 63.09
CA SER A 4 -64.83 0.66 62.42
C SER A 4 -64.74 0.54 60.88
N PRO A 5 -65.85 0.23 60.17
CA PRO A 5 -65.88 -0.04 58.72
C PRO A 5 -65.31 1.08 57.84
N ASP A 6 -65.36 2.32 58.34
CA ASP A 6 -64.91 3.54 57.67
C ASP A 6 -63.39 3.60 57.47
N ARG A 7 -62.62 3.07 58.44
CA ARG A 7 -61.14 3.04 58.34
C ARG A 7 -60.65 2.10 57.24
N ASP A 8 -61.34 0.98 57.04
CA ASP A 8 -60.98 0.01 56.03
C ASP A 8 -61.37 0.47 54.62
N GLU A 9 -62.45 1.23 54.49
CA GLU A 9 -62.85 1.82 53.23
C GLU A 9 -61.89 2.93 52.78
N VAL A 10 -61.44 3.78 53.71
CA VAL A 10 -60.39 4.79 53.47
C VAL A 10 -59.06 4.11 53.09
N ARG A 11 -58.68 3.02 53.75
CA ARG A 11 -57.48 2.22 53.39
C ARG A 11 -57.60 1.60 51.99
N ARG A 12 -58.75 1.03 51.64
CA ARG A 12 -59.03 0.47 50.30
C ARG A 12 -58.98 1.55 49.23
N ALA A 13 -59.57 2.72 49.47
CA ALA A 13 -59.52 3.86 48.56
C ALA A 13 -58.08 4.37 48.33
N LYS A 14 -57.29 4.50 49.40
CA LYS A 14 -55.86 4.89 49.33
C LYS A 14 -55.02 3.88 48.55
N ARG A 15 -55.29 2.57 48.72
CA ARG A 15 -54.63 1.50 47.95
C ARG A 15 -54.98 1.55 46.46
N ARG A 16 -56.25 1.76 46.11
CA ARG A 16 -56.69 1.94 44.71
C ARG A 16 -56.04 3.16 44.06
N HIS A 17 -55.99 4.28 44.78
CA HIS A 17 -55.34 5.49 44.29
C HIS A 17 -53.83 5.30 44.04
N ARG A 18 -53.12 4.66 44.99
CA ARG A 18 -51.69 4.30 44.82
C ARG A 18 -51.46 3.33 43.67
N SER A 19 -52.31 2.32 43.52
CA SER A 19 -52.24 1.36 42.40
C SER A 19 -52.41 2.07 41.05
N LYS A 20 -53.37 2.99 40.94
CA LYS A 20 -53.59 3.81 39.73
C LYS A 20 -52.39 4.70 39.40
N ILE A 21 -51.77 5.32 40.40
CA ILE A 21 -50.54 6.12 40.22
C ILE A 21 -49.38 5.23 39.77
N ASN A 22 -49.16 4.08 40.43
CA ASN A 22 -48.08 3.17 40.09
C ASN A 22 -48.27 2.56 38.69
N GLN A 23 -49.50 2.20 38.29
CA GLN A 23 -49.79 1.74 36.92
C GLN A 23 -49.51 2.83 35.88
N ARG A 24 -49.86 4.09 36.16
CA ARG A 24 -49.54 5.21 35.26
C ARG A 24 -48.03 5.42 35.12
N LYS A 25 -47.30 5.38 36.24
CA LYS A 25 -45.84 5.45 36.24
C LYS A 25 -45.24 4.29 35.45
N TYR A 26 -45.64 3.06 35.73
CA TYR A 26 -45.18 1.87 35.02
C TYR A 26 -45.41 1.99 33.50
N ARG A 27 -46.61 2.38 33.07
CA ARG A 27 -46.92 2.59 31.64
C ARG A 27 -46.09 3.71 31.02
N ALA A 28 -45.81 4.78 31.77
CA ALA A 28 -44.96 5.87 31.30
C ALA A 28 -43.49 5.41 31.15
N TRP A 29 -42.96 4.68 32.13
CA TRP A 29 -41.63 4.07 32.08
C TRP A 29 -41.50 3.09 30.93
N GLN A 30 -42.48 2.20 30.75
CA GLN A 30 -42.48 1.23 29.66
C GLN A 30 -42.52 1.91 28.29
N ARG A 31 -43.32 2.98 28.12
CA ARG A 31 -43.31 3.77 26.88
C ARG A 31 -41.97 4.45 26.64
N ALA A 32 -41.37 5.07 27.66
CA ALA A 32 -40.07 5.72 27.53
C ALA A 32 -38.98 4.72 27.14
N ALA A 33 -38.97 3.53 27.77
CA ALA A 33 -38.05 2.46 27.44
C ALA A 33 -38.24 1.94 26.00
N ASN A 34 -39.49 1.76 25.56
CA ASN A 34 -39.75 1.35 24.18
C ASN A 34 -39.32 2.41 23.16
N VAL A 35 -39.58 3.69 23.42
CA VAL A 35 -39.13 4.79 22.55
C VAL A 35 -37.61 4.85 22.48
N GLN A 36 -36.92 4.65 23.61
CA GLN A 36 -35.46 4.58 23.62
C GLN A 36 -34.95 3.38 22.80
N LEU A 37 -35.56 2.21 22.97
CA LEU A 37 -35.18 1.03 22.20
C LEU A 37 -35.41 1.22 20.70
N GLU A 38 -36.52 1.83 20.29
CA GLU A 38 -36.80 2.16 18.89
C GLU A 38 -35.76 3.13 18.32
N HIS A 39 -35.34 4.12 19.10
CA HIS A 39 -34.26 5.04 18.72
C HIS A 39 -32.93 4.30 18.57
N ASP A 40 -32.55 3.47 19.54
CA ASP A 40 -31.29 2.73 19.52
C ASP A 40 -31.24 1.75 18.34
N VAL A 41 -32.36 1.07 18.02
CA VAL A 41 -32.47 0.20 16.85
C VAL A 41 -32.29 0.99 15.55
N ALA A 42 -32.93 2.15 15.43
CA ALA A 42 -32.78 3.00 14.25
C ALA A 42 -31.34 3.53 14.08
N GLU A 43 -30.68 3.89 15.19
CA GLU A 43 -29.29 4.33 15.18
C GLU A 43 -28.34 3.20 14.75
N LEU A 44 -28.50 2.01 15.32
CA LEU A 44 -27.70 0.84 14.98
C LEU A 44 -27.91 0.39 13.53
N ASP A 45 -29.13 0.46 13.01
CA ASP A 45 -29.42 0.16 11.60
C ASP A 45 -28.72 1.16 10.66
N ALA A 46 -28.75 2.46 11.01
CA ALA A 46 -28.04 3.48 10.24
C ALA A 46 -26.52 3.27 10.27
N GLN A 47 -25.95 2.90 11.43
CA GLN A 47 -24.53 2.58 11.55
C GLN A 47 -24.15 1.32 10.74
N THR A 48 -24.99 0.29 10.79
CA THR A 48 -24.79 -0.96 10.03
C THR A 48 -24.76 -0.69 8.53
N LYS A 49 -25.78 0.02 8.01
CA LYS A 49 -25.83 0.42 6.59
C LYS A 49 -24.60 1.23 6.15
N ARG A 50 -24.11 2.13 7.01
CA ARG A 50 -22.90 2.90 6.74
C ARG A 50 -21.65 2.02 6.69
N LEU A 51 -21.52 1.07 7.62
CA LEU A 51 -20.41 0.12 7.65
C LEU A 51 -20.44 -0.83 6.45
N GLU A 52 -21.62 -1.33 6.08
CA GLU A 52 -21.82 -2.14 4.88
C GLU A 52 -21.46 -1.37 3.61
N ALA A 53 -21.88 -0.10 3.48
CA ALA A 53 -21.49 0.75 2.36
C ALA A 53 -19.97 0.95 2.29
N HIS A 54 -19.30 1.16 3.43
CA HIS A 54 -17.84 1.22 3.48
C HIS A 54 -17.19 -0.11 3.08
N LEU A 55 -17.73 -1.25 3.52
CA LEU A 55 -17.24 -2.58 3.13
C LEU A 55 -17.39 -2.80 1.62
N VAL A 56 -18.52 -2.40 1.03
CA VAL A 56 -18.73 -2.50 -0.42
C VAL A 56 -17.73 -1.63 -1.19
N ALA A 57 -17.49 -0.39 -0.75
CA ALA A 57 -16.48 0.47 -1.37
C ALA A 57 -15.05 -0.10 -1.24
N LEU A 58 -14.74 -0.73 -0.11
CA LEU A 58 -13.47 -1.45 0.10
C LEU A 58 -13.34 -2.67 -0.83
N GLN A 59 -14.42 -3.46 -0.97
CA GLN A 59 -14.47 -4.63 -1.83
C GLN A 59 -14.37 -4.27 -3.32
N ARG A 60 -14.99 -3.15 -3.74
CA ARG A 60 -14.90 -2.62 -5.10
C ARG A 60 -13.56 -1.96 -5.43
N GLY A 61 -12.68 -1.80 -4.44
CA GLY A 61 -11.35 -1.22 -4.63
C GLY A 61 -11.33 0.29 -4.87
N GLU A 62 -12.47 0.97 -4.74
CA GLU A 62 -12.65 2.40 -5.05
C GLU A 62 -11.82 3.32 -4.13
N ARG A 63 -11.41 2.85 -2.95
CA ARG A 63 -10.63 3.64 -1.98
C ARG A 63 -9.15 3.82 -2.37
N PHE A 64 -8.64 3.07 -3.35
CA PHE A 64 -7.20 2.92 -3.61
C PHE A 64 -6.82 3.05 -5.09
N HIS A 65 -7.74 3.53 -5.92
CA HIS A 65 -7.50 3.72 -7.36
C HIS A 65 -6.36 4.73 -7.60
N ALA A 66 -6.30 5.78 -6.81
CA ALA A 66 -5.32 6.85 -6.94
C ALA A 66 -3.87 6.37 -6.74
N GLU A 67 -3.61 5.46 -5.78
CA GLU A 67 -2.27 4.91 -5.55
C GLU A 67 -1.81 4.03 -6.71
N VAL A 68 -2.73 3.22 -7.25
CA VAL A 68 -2.46 2.37 -8.42
C VAL A 68 -2.19 3.23 -9.64
N GLU A 69 -3.01 4.25 -9.89
CA GLU A 69 -2.78 5.23 -10.96
C GLU A 69 -1.48 6.01 -10.79
N ALA A 70 -1.11 6.37 -9.56
CA ALA A 70 0.14 7.05 -9.29
C ALA A 70 1.34 6.15 -9.59
N VAL A 71 1.30 4.86 -9.22
CA VAL A 71 2.36 3.91 -9.59
C VAL A 71 2.43 3.74 -11.11
N GLN A 72 1.29 3.63 -11.80
CA GLN A 72 1.26 3.54 -13.26
C GLN A 72 1.88 4.78 -13.91
N ALA A 73 1.46 5.98 -13.48
CA ALA A 73 1.98 7.25 -13.98
C ALA A 73 3.48 7.42 -13.71
N TYR A 74 3.99 6.91 -12.58
CA TYR A 74 5.42 6.84 -12.31
C TYR A 74 6.15 6.03 -13.39
N PHE A 75 5.73 4.80 -13.66
CA PHE A 75 6.40 3.97 -14.65
C PHE A 75 6.23 4.47 -16.08
N ASP A 76 5.11 5.11 -16.41
CA ASP A 76 4.93 5.73 -17.73
C ASP A 76 5.86 6.93 -17.92
N LEU A 77 6.05 7.74 -16.88
CA LEU A 77 6.92 8.91 -16.91
C LEU A 77 8.41 8.55 -16.94
N PHE A 78 8.79 7.47 -16.25
CA PHE A 78 10.18 6.98 -16.16
C PHE A 78 10.46 5.83 -17.13
N LYS A 79 9.55 5.58 -18.08
CA LYS A 79 9.60 4.43 -19.00
C LYS A 79 10.91 4.32 -19.77
N LEU A 80 11.52 5.45 -20.12
CA LEU A 80 12.77 5.53 -20.88
C LEU A 80 13.97 5.93 -20.01
N GLY A 81 13.84 5.79 -18.69
CA GLY A 81 14.86 6.21 -17.74
C GLY A 81 14.66 7.62 -17.20
N TYR A 82 15.70 8.14 -16.56
CA TYR A 82 15.72 9.46 -15.92
C TYR A 82 16.40 10.49 -16.82
N ASP A 83 15.64 11.51 -17.23
CA ASP A 83 16.06 12.56 -18.17
C ASP A 83 16.44 13.89 -17.47
N HIS A 84 16.45 13.90 -16.13
CA HIS A 84 16.71 15.07 -15.29
C HIS A 84 15.77 16.26 -15.53
N SER A 85 14.65 16.07 -16.24
CA SER A 85 13.68 17.13 -16.48
C SER A 85 13.04 17.58 -15.17
N GLU A 86 12.69 18.86 -15.11
CA GLU A 86 11.92 19.38 -13.95
C GLU A 86 10.57 18.67 -13.80
N ARG A 87 10.02 18.10 -14.88
CA ARG A 87 8.81 17.28 -14.84
C ARG A 87 9.03 16.01 -14.00
N GLN A 88 10.09 15.25 -14.27
CA GLN A 88 10.41 14.03 -13.51
C GLN A 88 10.75 14.35 -12.05
N LYS A 89 11.56 15.39 -11.80
CA LYS A 89 11.89 15.83 -10.43
C LYS A 89 10.68 16.30 -9.64
N ALA A 90 9.81 17.11 -10.25
CA ALA A 90 8.58 17.58 -9.62
C ALA A 90 7.64 16.40 -9.31
N TYR A 91 7.55 15.44 -10.23
CA TYR A 91 6.76 14.23 -10.01
C TYR A 91 7.30 13.42 -8.82
N LEU A 92 8.61 13.18 -8.73
CA LEU A 92 9.21 12.48 -7.57
C LEU A 92 8.90 13.20 -6.25
N ARG A 93 9.02 14.53 -6.21
CA ARG A 93 8.71 15.34 -5.00
C ARG A 93 7.23 15.30 -4.61
N HIS A 94 6.34 15.10 -5.57
CA HIS A 94 4.92 14.92 -5.33
C HIS A 94 4.58 13.49 -4.90
N PHE A 95 5.19 12.51 -5.55
CA PHE A 95 4.92 11.08 -5.38
C PHE A 95 5.51 10.51 -4.10
N LEU A 96 6.70 10.96 -3.72
CA LEU A 96 7.46 10.49 -2.55
C LEU A 96 7.38 11.51 -1.42
N VAL A 97 7.42 11.03 -0.17
CA VAL A 97 7.72 11.94 0.96
C VAL A 97 9.21 12.29 0.97
N PRO A 98 9.62 13.46 1.48
CA PRO A 98 11.03 13.84 1.55
C PRO A 98 11.91 12.83 2.28
N THR A 99 11.34 12.12 3.26
CA THR A 99 11.99 11.10 4.09
C THR A 99 11.64 9.68 3.64
N VAL A 100 11.39 9.46 2.35
CA VAL A 100 11.09 8.12 1.83
C VAL A 100 12.24 7.17 2.16
N TRP A 101 11.90 5.96 2.63
CA TRP A 101 12.88 4.91 2.85
C TRP A 101 12.99 4.00 1.63
N TRP A 102 14.20 3.79 1.13
CA TRP A 102 14.50 2.88 0.02
C TRP A 102 15.94 2.36 0.13
N MET A 103 16.16 1.06 -0.10
CA MET A 103 17.51 0.44 -0.13
C MET A 103 18.37 0.75 1.12
N GLY A 104 17.74 0.76 2.30
CA GLY A 104 18.39 1.07 3.58
C GLY A 104 18.74 2.54 3.80
N GLN A 105 18.33 3.44 2.90
CA GLN A 105 18.57 4.89 2.99
C GLN A 105 17.26 5.67 3.13
N ILE A 106 17.35 6.86 3.70
CA ILE A 106 16.21 7.77 3.91
C ILE A 106 16.47 9.04 3.12
N GLY A 107 15.57 9.40 2.21
CA GLY A 107 15.64 10.68 1.51
C GLY A 107 15.34 10.56 0.02
N ILE A 108 14.59 11.53 -0.51
CA ILE A 108 14.31 11.61 -1.95
C ILE A 108 15.57 11.80 -2.80
N GLU A 109 16.59 12.49 -2.26
CA GLU A 109 17.86 12.72 -2.96
C GLU A 109 18.58 11.40 -3.26
N HIS A 110 18.46 10.39 -2.39
CA HIS A 110 19.01 9.05 -2.66
C HIS A 110 18.28 8.36 -3.82
N VAL A 111 16.97 8.58 -3.95
CA VAL A 111 16.19 8.02 -5.06
C VAL A 111 16.63 8.64 -6.38
N MET A 112 16.85 9.97 -6.39
CA MET A 112 17.37 10.67 -7.57
C MET A 112 18.78 10.20 -7.92
N ALA A 113 19.70 10.15 -6.95
CA ALA A 113 21.06 9.69 -7.17
C ALA A 113 21.13 8.26 -7.74
N GLN A 114 20.24 7.36 -7.29
CA GLN A 114 20.17 6.01 -7.84
C GLN A 114 19.71 5.99 -9.30
N TRP A 115 18.75 6.85 -9.67
CA TRP A 115 18.37 7.05 -11.07
C TRP A 115 19.53 7.57 -11.91
N GLU A 116 20.32 8.51 -11.39
CA GLU A 116 21.52 9.00 -12.07
C GLU A 116 22.56 7.90 -12.26
N ALA A 117 22.77 7.07 -11.23
CA ALA A 117 23.67 5.92 -11.31
C ALA A 117 23.22 4.91 -12.39
N TYR A 118 21.91 4.65 -12.51
CA TYR A 118 21.39 3.82 -13.59
C TYR A 118 21.60 4.46 -14.97
N SER A 119 21.24 5.74 -15.14
CA SER A 119 21.43 6.45 -16.41
C SER A 119 22.91 6.55 -16.82
N ALA A 120 23.84 6.59 -15.87
CA ALA A 120 25.28 6.55 -16.14
C ALA A 120 25.77 5.14 -16.49
N SER A 121 25.09 4.10 -15.99
CA SER A 121 25.53 2.71 -16.18
C SER A 121 24.98 2.07 -17.47
N PHE A 122 23.84 2.56 -17.96
CA PHE A 122 23.13 1.96 -19.08
C PHE A 122 22.90 3.00 -20.18
N ASP A 123 23.37 2.70 -21.40
CA ASP A 123 23.15 3.54 -22.59
C ASP A 123 21.66 3.69 -22.91
N ALA A 124 20.88 2.66 -22.62
CA ALA A 124 19.43 2.70 -22.76
C ALA A 124 18.75 1.95 -21.62
N ILE A 125 17.73 2.57 -21.06
CA ILE A 125 16.83 1.99 -20.07
C ILE A 125 15.43 2.02 -20.66
N ARG A 126 14.75 0.87 -20.65
CA ARG A 126 13.31 0.80 -20.92
C ARG A 126 12.62 -0.05 -19.87
N LEU A 127 11.65 0.54 -19.19
CA LEU A 127 10.81 -0.16 -18.22
C LEU A 127 9.50 -0.60 -18.88
N GLU A 128 9.11 -1.84 -18.62
CA GLU A 128 7.84 -2.41 -19.08
C GLU A 128 7.04 -2.87 -17.87
N MET A 129 5.88 -2.27 -17.64
CA MET A 129 4.96 -2.71 -16.58
C MET A 129 4.28 -4.01 -17.02
N CYS A 130 4.54 -5.10 -16.30
CA CYS A 130 3.94 -6.40 -16.59
C CYS A 130 2.69 -6.65 -15.76
N ARG A 131 2.72 -6.26 -14.47
CA ARG A 131 1.63 -6.50 -13.53
C ARG A 131 1.61 -5.46 -12.43
N LEU A 132 0.41 -5.08 -12.02
CA LEU A 132 0.18 -4.17 -10.91
C LEU A 132 -0.88 -4.79 -10.01
N ASP A 133 -0.48 -5.14 -8.79
CA ASP A 133 -1.34 -5.78 -7.79
C ASP A 133 -1.44 -4.94 -6.54
N ARG A 134 -2.59 -5.02 -5.88
CA ARG A 134 -2.75 -4.52 -4.52
C ARG A 134 -2.38 -5.62 -3.54
N LEU A 135 -1.43 -5.36 -2.64
CA LEU A 135 -1.05 -6.34 -1.61
C LEU A 135 -1.96 -6.24 -0.39
N TYR A 136 -2.06 -5.05 0.21
CA TYR A 136 -2.93 -4.82 1.36
C TYR A 136 -3.22 -3.33 1.57
N ALA A 137 -4.25 -3.05 2.35
CA ALA A 137 -4.52 -1.74 2.91
C ALA A 137 -4.76 -1.88 4.42
N ARG A 138 -3.96 -1.18 5.23
CA ARG A 138 -4.25 -0.91 6.64
C ARG A 138 -4.93 0.47 6.75
N ALA A 139 -5.36 0.84 7.95
CA ALA A 139 -6.18 2.05 8.15
C ALA A 139 -5.53 3.33 7.58
N ASP A 140 -4.20 3.38 7.55
CA ASP A 140 -3.35 4.52 7.20
C ASP A 140 -2.28 4.22 6.14
N GLU A 141 -2.11 2.95 5.74
CA GLU A 141 -1.10 2.51 4.77
C GLU A 141 -1.70 1.67 3.65
N VAL A 142 -1.22 1.89 2.42
CA VAL A 142 -1.61 1.12 1.23
C VAL A 142 -0.36 0.61 0.54
N ALA A 143 -0.30 -0.70 0.30
CA ALA A 143 0.82 -1.32 -0.41
C ALA A 143 0.40 -1.75 -1.82
N VAL A 144 1.09 -1.20 -2.82
CA VAL A 144 0.93 -1.56 -4.24
C VAL A 144 2.19 -2.28 -4.69
N HIS A 145 2.02 -3.47 -5.25
CA HIS A 145 3.09 -4.25 -5.85
C HIS A 145 3.10 -4.07 -7.37
N ALA A 146 4.24 -3.70 -7.92
CA ALA A 146 4.46 -3.63 -9.35
C ALA A 146 5.51 -4.66 -9.74
N SER A 147 5.19 -5.48 -10.75
CA SER A 147 6.18 -6.31 -11.43
C SER A 147 6.48 -5.71 -12.78
N ILE A 148 7.76 -5.44 -13.02
CA ILE A 148 8.23 -4.86 -14.27
C ILE A 148 9.31 -5.74 -14.91
N LEU A 149 9.49 -5.56 -16.20
CA LEU A 149 10.65 -6.03 -16.94
C LEU A 149 11.49 -4.83 -17.35
N ALA A 150 12.68 -4.70 -16.79
CA ALA A 150 13.65 -3.70 -17.21
C ALA A 150 14.48 -4.24 -18.37
N HIS A 151 14.53 -3.48 -19.45
CA HIS A 151 15.37 -3.72 -20.61
C HIS A 151 16.54 -2.74 -20.52
N LEU A 152 17.71 -3.24 -20.17
CA LEU A 152 18.89 -2.44 -19.84
C LEU A 152 20.00 -2.73 -20.85
N THR A 153 20.45 -1.73 -21.58
CA THR A 153 21.62 -1.86 -22.46
C THR A 153 22.84 -1.32 -21.71
N PRO A 154 23.71 -2.20 -21.17
CA PRO A 154 24.85 -1.76 -20.38
C PRO A 154 25.92 -1.13 -21.27
N THR A 155 26.57 -0.09 -20.75
CA THR A 155 27.79 0.44 -21.37
C THR A 155 28.93 -0.56 -21.21
N VAL A 156 29.97 -0.48 -22.06
CA VAL A 156 31.17 -1.31 -21.94
C VAL A 156 31.81 -1.18 -20.55
N ASP A 157 31.92 0.06 -20.06
CA ASP A 157 32.48 0.37 -18.74
C ASP A 157 31.61 -0.19 -17.61
N SER A 158 30.30 -0.23 -17.82
CA SER A 158 29.38 -0.76 -16.81
C SER A 158 29.37 -2.28 -16.75
N ILE A 159 29.60 -3.00 -17.85
CA ILE A 159 29.81 -4.45 -17.77
C ILE A 159 31.06 -4.75 -16.94
N ALA A 160 32.15 -4.00 -17.19
CA ALA A 160 33.39 -4.16 -16.42
C ALA A 160 33.21 -3.77 -14.94
N THR A 161 32.35 -2.80 -14.64
CA THR A 161 32.07 -2.36 -13.26
C THR A 161 31.12 -3.32 -12.53
N LEU A 162 30.06 -3.78 -13.20
CA LEU A 162 29.05 -4.64 -12.64
C LEU A 162 29.51 -6.09 -12.51
N PHE A 163 30.36 -6.54 -13.43
CA PHE A 163 30.87 -7.91 -13.49
C PHE A 163 32.39 -7.92 -13.71
N PRO A 164 33.18 -7.36 -12.78
CA PRO A 164 34.63 -7.16 -12.95
C PRO A 164 35.40 -8.47 -13.12
N SER A 165 34.87 -9.57 -12.61
CA SER A 165 35.50 -10.89 -12.61
C SER A 165 35.01 -11.79 -13.74
N LEU A 166 34.18 -11.29 -14.68
CA LEU A 166 33.56 -12.13 -15.70
C LEU A 166 34.49 -12.39 -16.90
N PRO A 167 34.98 -13.63 -17.12
CA PRO A 167 35.81 -13.93 -18.28
C PRO A 167 35.02 -13.83 -19.62
N PHE A 168 33.69 -13.83 -19.54
CA PHE A 168 32.79 -13.77 -20.69
C PHE A 168 31.99 -12.47 -20.76
N ALA A 169 32.51 -11.36 -20.24
CA ALA A 169 31.88 -10.04 -20.33
C ALA A 169 31.42 -9.68 -21.76
N HIS A 170 32.18 -10.12 -22.78
CA HIS A 170 31.82 -9.96 -24.20
C HIS A 170 30.49 -10.63 -24.60
N LYS A 171 30.02 -11.67 -23.89
CA LYS A 171 28.71 -12.30 -24.15
C LYS A 171 27.54 -11.39 -23.77
N LEU A 172 27.79 -10.39 -22.92
CA LEU A 172 26.85 -9.38 -22.45
C LEU A 172 26.99 -8.04 -23.20
N MET A 173 28.10 -7.83 -23.94
CA MET A 173 28.30 -6.64 -24.77
C MET A 173 27.28 -6.60 -25.92
N ASP A 174 26.80 -5.39 -26.21
CA ASP A 174 25.79 -5.09 -27.24
C ASP A 174 24.46 -5.84 -27.11
N LYS A 175 24.19 -6.44 -25.95
CA LYS A 175 22.92 -7.10 -25.65
C LYS A 175 22.14 -6.34 -24.59
N THR A 176 20.84 -6.23 -24.83
CA THR A 176 19.90 -5.72 -23.83
C THR A 176 19.64 -6.80 -22.79
N LEU A 177 20.05 -6.53 -21.55
CA LEU A 177 19.74 -7.34 -20.38
C LEU A 177 18.27 -7.18 -20.02
N ARG A 178 17.55 -8.30 -19.92
CA ARG A 178 16.14 -8.35 -19.52
C ARG A 178 16.06 -8.74 -18.07
N LEU A 179 15.86 -7.76 -17.19
CA LEU A 179 15.86 -7.93 -15.74
C LEU A 179 14.44 -7.83 -15.18
N PRO A 180 13.85 -8.93 -14.68
CA PRO A 180 12.62 -8.87 -13.91
C PRO A 180 12.87 -8.15 -12.59
N ILE A 181 12.02 -7.16 -12.27
CA ILE A 181 12.10 -6.39 -11.03
C ILE A 181 10.71 -6.33 -10.39
N GLY A 182 10.64 -6.64 -9.10
CA GLY A 182 9.48 -6.36 -8.27
C GLY A 182 9.69 -5.11 -7.43
N PHE A 183 8.64 -4.32 -7.31
CA PHE A 183 8.57 -3.16 -6.44
C PHE A 183 7.38 -3.28 -5.51
N VAL A 184 7.54 -2.86 -4.25
CA VAL A 184 6.44 -2.59 -3.34
C VAL A 184 6.48 -1.13 -2.94
N PHE A 185 5.43 -0.40 -3.32
CA PHE A 185 5.20 0.99 -2.97
C PHE A 185 4.26 1.04 -1.77
N VAL A 186 4.75 1.53 -0.64
CA VAL A 186 3.94 1.75 0.56
C VAL A 186 3.58 3.22 0.64
N PHE A 187 2.30 3.52 0.50
CA PHE A 187 1.73 4.86 0.64
C PHE A 187 1.27 5.07 2.07
N GLY A 188 1.59 6.24 2.65
CA GLY A 188 1.07 6.65 3.96
C GLY A 188 -0.22 7.48 3.84
N ALA A 189 -0.68 8.02 4.98
CA ALA A 189 -1.90 8.81 5.08
C ALA A 189 -1.97 10.02 4.13
N THR A 190 -0.83 10.59 3.72
CA THR A 190 -0.77 11.71 2.76
C THR A 190 -0.89 11.28 1.29
N LYS A 191 -1.19 10.00 1.01
CA LYS A 191 -1.24 9.42 -0.34
C LYS A 191 0.07 9.56 -1.12
N ARG A 192 1.18 9.65 -0.39
CA ARG A 192 2.55 9.66 -0.91
C ARG A 192 3.29 8.44 -0.42
N VAL A 193 4.26 8.00 -1.21
CA VAL A 193 5.08 6.84 -0.91
C VAL A 193 6.05 7.18 0.22
N ILE A 194 5.94 6.41 1.30
CA ILE A 194 6.79 6.50 2.50
C ILE A 194 7.89 5.44 2.49
N ARG A 195 7.66 4.32 1.79
CA ARG A 195 8.62 3.22 1.68
C ARG A 195 8.58 2.58 0.30
N LEU A 196 9.76 2.30 -0.23
CA LEU A 196 9.97 1.50 -1.43
C LEU A 196 10.74 0.25 -1.03
N GLU A 197 10.28 -0.90 -1.49
CA GLU A 197 11.03 -2.15 -1.46
C GLU A 197 11.20 -2.61 -2.90
N THR A 198 12.37 -3.16 -3.21
CA THR A 198 12.72 -3.61 -4.56
C THR A 198 13.38 -4.97 -4.45
N ASN A 199 13.09 -5.86 -5.40
CA ASN A 199 13.79 -7.12 -5.56
C ASN A 199 14.06 -7.40 -7.03
N ILE A 200 15.22 -7.96 -7.34
CA ILE A 200 15.60 -8.35 -8.69
C ILE A 200 15.84 -9.85 -8.79
N ASP A 201 15.56 -10.42 -9.95
CA ASP A 201 15.98 -11.77 -10.31
C ASP A 201 17.09 -11.71 -11.37
N LEU A 202 18.31 -11.47 -10.90
CA LEU A 202 19.48 -11.40 -11.77
C LEU A 202 19.85 -12.78 -12.35
N THR A 203 19.48 -13.87 -11.67
CA THR A 203 19.73 -15.24 -12.13
C THR A 203 19.02 -15.50 -13.45
N VAL A 204 17.72 -15.16 -13.52
CA VAL A 204 16.93 -15.31 -14.74
C VAL A 204 17.51 -14.48 -15.88
N ALA A 205 17.85 -13.22 -15.60
CA ALA A 205 18.41 -12.31 -16.58
C ALA A 205 19.75 -12.82 -17.16
N LEU A 206 20.66 -13.29 -16.30
CA LEU A 206 21.95 -13.80 -16.73
C LEU A 206 21.85 -15.16 -17.42
N MET A 207 20.94 -16.03 -16.99
CA MET A 207 20.75 -17.35 -17.61
C MET A 207 20.35 -17.23 -19.09
N GLU A 208 19.51 -16.25 -19.44
CA GLU A 208 19.10 -15.97 -20.82
C GLU A 208 20.30 -15.64 -21.72
N HIS A 209 21.34 -15.00 -21.19
CA HIS A 209 22.50 -14.57 -21.97
C HIS A 209 23.72 -15.50 -21.90
N LEU A 210 23.97 -16.10 -20.73
CA LEU A 210 25.15 -16.93 -20.48
C LEU A 210 24.90 -18.39 -20.83
N GLY A 211 23.65 -18.87 -20.72
CA GLY A 211 23.23 -20.22 -21.11
C GLY A 211 23.86 -21.36 -20.29
N SER A 212 24.54 -21.03 -19.18
CA SER A 212 25.26 -21.97 -18.33
C SER A 212 25.08 -21.58 -16.86
N VAL A 213 24.71 -22.56 -16.03
CA VAL A 213 24.52 -22.36 -14.58
C VAL A 213 25.85 -21.98 -13.91
N ASP A 214 26.96 -22.59 -14.34
CA ASP A 214 28.29 -22.31 -13.78
C ASP A 214 28.74 -20.87 -14.11
N ASP A 215 28.49 -20.40 -15.33
CA ASP A 215 28.80 -19.02 -15.74
C ASP A 215 27.94 -18.01 -14.97
N VAL A 216 26.67 -18.34 -14.70
CA VAL A 216 25.77 -17.50 -13.89
C VAL A 216 26.21 -17.44 -12.44
N ALA A 217 26.62 -18.56 -11.84
CA ALA A 217 27.12 -18.59 -10.47
C ALA A 217 28.37 -17.70 -10.31
N LEU A 218 29.33 -17.81 -11.24
CA LEU A 218 30.52 -16.95 -11.27
C LEU A 218 30.17 -15.47 -11.44
N ALA A 219 29.16 -15.16 -12.25
CA ALA A 219 28.68 -13.79 -12.43
C ALA A 219 28.05 -13.20 -11.17
N LEU A 220 27.26 -14.00 -10.46
CA LEU A 220 26.58 -13.58 -9.23
C LEU A 220 27.56 -13.45 -8.05
N GLU A 221 28.61 -14.27 -7.97
CA GLU A 221 29.62 -14.15 -6.92
C GLU A 221 30.42 -12.84 -7.00
N GLY A 222 30.65 -12.33 -8.22
CA GLY A 222 31.43 -11.12 -8.46
C GLY A 222 30.62 -9.85 -8.71
N THR A 223 29.27 -9.90 -8.67
CA THR A 223 28.45 -8.76 -9.11
C THR A 223 28.40 -7.64 -8.08
N ARG A 224 28.38 -6.39 -8.57
CA ARG A 224 28.15 -5.19 -7.75
C ARG A 224 26.68 -4.74 -7.71
N LEU A 225 25.78 -5.51 -8.31
CA LEU A 225 24.34 -5.24 -8.27
C LEU A 225 23.70 -6.04 -7.13
N GLY A 226 23.21 -5.34 -6.10
CA GLY A 226 22.52 -5.96 -4.97
C GLY A 226 21.17 -6.57 -5.36
N GLN A 227 20.69 -7.53 -4.56
CA GLN A 227 19.36 -8.14 -4.77
C GLN A 227 18.20 -7.14 -4.62
N ASP A 228 18.45 -6.00 -3.97
CA ASP A 228 17.54 -4.86 -3.85
C ASP A 228 17.60 -3.90 -5.05
N ALA A 229 18.29 -4.29 -6.13
CA ALA A 229 18.67 -3.48 -7.30
C ALA A 229 19.73 -2.41 -7.03
N LYS A 230 20.28 -2.31 -5.81
CA LYS A 230 21.23 -1.22 -5.50
C LYS A 230 22.51 -1.38 -6.31
N LEU A 231 22.94 -0.30 -6.96
CA LEU A 231 24.27 -0.21 -7.55
C LEU A 231 25.28 0.14 -6.46
N HIS A 232 26.20 -0.78 -6.18
CA HIS A 232 27.35 -0.50 -5.34
C HIS A 232 28.48 0.06 -6.22
N THR A 233 28.50 1.38 -6.41
CA THR A 233 29.63 2.09 -7.05
C THR A 233 30.82 2.21 -6.11
#